data_AF-A0A1Q5UFT5-F1
#
_entry.id   AF-A0A1Q5UFT5-F1
#
_cell.length_a   1.000
_cell.length_b   1.000
_cell.length_c   1.000
_cell.angle_alpha   90.00
_cell.angle_beta   90.00
_cell.angle_gamma   90.00
#
_symmetry.space_group_name_H-M   'P 1'
#
loop_
_entity.id
_entity.type
_entity.pdbx_description
1 polymer ?
#
loop_
_entity_poly.entity_id
_entity_poly.type
_entity_poly.pdbx_seq_one_letter_code
_entity_poly.pdbx_strand_id
1 'polypeptide(L)'
;MADQDDTIDYDEAMILSKEWAFATNPSNWDDERELRRTVTLEGIDNWDDERELRRTVTLEGIDDASRLKGFKKRVSISVAPETMLAGPGALSALPLELLFQVIGYLDVDSAESFGQTSRLARLLLEQHPSYKPLMQVVPPLRAFYHALGINRWETLDALAKELYHPYCRACGHQATLLFLPLGERVCYNCSTHSPAYWCMAVPNAKAAFCISENQVRKLPILKIREKYWKQAVFPQTVTEERQDLVPAKSAFLAAIEVWGNRQTMCRYAKSNDPDPYHDSYPEEMWLGSAYRFLRNMQIKTPDDPTQLEGPSLFIRPEYNRVTTVPFPWVPRGKTEIERRFMCRGCDWLSRQSEVSHTLLKYSGINPRLPNKRLVKILSGRRNIAHTWKELMIHVRGCAGAGILMYTHMVEKEFENGLGHPNFWVLL
;
A
#
# COMPACT_ATOMS: atom_id res chain seq x y z
N MET A 1 10.51 40.09 37.40
CA MET A 1 9.58 39.04 37.83
C MET A 1 8.47 39.04 36.81
N ALA A 2 8.61 38.19 35.79
CA ALA A 2 7.65 38.03 34.71
C ALA A 2 6.98 36.68 34.96
N ASP A 3 5.67 36.70 35.24
CA ASP A 3 4.85 35.50 35.27
C ASP A 3 4.74 34.97 33.84
N GLN A 4 5.43 33.85 33.60
CA GLN A 4 5.16 33.00 32.45
C GLN A 4 3.87 32.24 32.75
N ASP A 5 2.82 32.66 32.07
CA ASP A 5 1.52 32.03 32.06
C ASP A 5 1.63 30.66 31.36
N ASP A 6 1.86 29.60 32.15
CA ASP A 6 1.74 28.19 31.74
C ASP A 6 0.25 27.87 31.49
N THR A 7 -0.33 28.52 30.48
CA THR A 7 -1.57 28.07 29.87
C THR A 7 -1.20 26.93 28.93
N ILE A 8 -1.16 25.70 29.48
CA ILE A 8 -1.36 24.51 28.67
C ILE A 8 -2.66 24.76 27.90
N ASP A 9 -2.53 24.90 26.58
CA ASP A 9 -3.65 25.16 25.69
C ASP A 9 -4.75 24.15 26.02
N TYR A 10 -5.93 24.64 26.38
CA TYR A 10 -7.04 23.80 26.80
C TYR A 10 -7.42 22.81 25.68
N ASP A 11 -7.19 23.19 24.42
CA ASP A 11 -7.29 22.28 23.28
C ASP A 11 -6.21 21.18 23.35
N GLU A 12 -4.97 21.50 23.71
CA GLU A 12 -3.85 20.53 23.84
C GLU A 12 -4.06 19.53 25.00
N ALA A 13 -4.61 19.99 26.14
CA ALA A 13 -5.00 19.13 27.25
C ALA A 13 -6.19 18.20 26.89
N MET A 14 -7.16 18.69 26.10
CA MET A 14 -8.32 17.90 25.66
C MET A 14 -7.95 16.91 24.54
N ILE A 15 -6.96 17.27 23.71
CA ILE A 15 -6.33 16.46 22.65
C ILE A 15 -5.55 15.26 23.21
N LEU A 16 -5.07 15.32 24.46
CA LEU A 16 -4.31 14.23 25.11
C LEU A 16 -5.16 13.33 26.03
N SER A 17 -6.46 13.60 26.17
CA SER A 17 -7.35 12.77 26.99
C SER A 17 -7.41 11.34 26.43
N LYS A 18 -7.13 10.35 27.29
CA LYS A 18 -7.28 8.91 27.00
C LYS A 18 -8.68 8.53 26.50
N GLU A 19 -9.68 9.38 26.71
CA GLU A 19 -11.07 9.16 26.33
C GLU A 19 -11.29 9.27 24.82
N TRP A 20 -10.46 10.06 24.12
CA TRP A 20 -10.57 10.20 22.66
C TRP A 20 -9.86 9.09 21.88
N ALA A 21 -8.92 8.38 22.51
CA ALA A 21 -8.20 7.27 21.87
C ALA A 21 -9.15 6.18 21.33
N PHE A 22 -10.31 5.97 21.96
CA PHE A 22 -11.31 5.00 21.53
C PHE A 22 -11.97 5.33 20.17
N ALA A 23 -12.08 6.61 19.81
CA ALA A 23 -12.62 7.07 18.53
C ALA A 23 -11.58 7.00 17.39
N THR A 24 -10.33 6.71 17.73
CA THR A 24 -9.22 6.66 16.78
C THR A 24 -8.82 5.22 16.53
N ASN A 25 -8.67 4.84 15.26
CA ASN A 25 -7.86 3.68 14.93
C ASN A 25 -6.50 4.28 14.61
N PRO A 26 -5.46 4.12 15.46
CA PRO A 26 -4.13 4.27 14.92
C PRO A 26 -4.11 3.36 13.69
N SER A 27 -3.79 3.92 12.53
CA SER A 27 -3.55 3.04 11.40
C SER A 27 -2.44 2.10 11.88
N ASN A 28 -2.74 0.81 11.99
CA ASN A 28 -2.01 -0.19 12.78
C ASN A 28 -0.65 -0.53 12.13
N TRP A 29 0.18 0.49 11.87
CA TRP A 29 1.47 0.38 11.19
C TRP A 29 2.51 -0.21 12.13
N ASP A 30 2.31 0.00 13.43
CA ASP A 30 3.09 -0.61 14.51
C ASP A 30 2.60 -2.02 14.88
N ASP A 31 1.50 -2.52 14.27
CA ASP A 31 1.14 -3.92 14.46
C ASP A 31 2.09 -4.76 13.60
N GLU A 32 3.23 -5.10 14.20
CA GLU A 32 4.21 -6.04 13.66
C GLU A 32 3.52 -7.32 13.16
N ARG A 33 2.33 -7.68 13.69
CA ARG A 33 1.52 -8.79 13.18
C ARG A 33 0.88 -8.54 11.82
N GLU A 34 0.50 -7.32 11.45
CA GLU A 34 -0.11 -7.05 10.14
C GLU A 34 0.96 -6.96 9.05
N LEU A 35 2.13 -6.36 9.36
CA LEU A 35 3.34 -6.46 8.52
C LEU A 35 3.81 -7.92 8.39
N ARG A 36 3.89 -8.66 9.51
CA ARG A 36 4.20 -10.09 9.48
C ARG A 36 3.13 -10.92 8.78
N ARG A 37 1.83 -10.59 8.88
CA ARG A 37 0.72 -11.24 8.16
C ARG A 37 0.80 -10.99 6.67
N THR A 38 1.09 -9.77 6.25
CA THR A 38 1.28 -9.46 4.82
C THR A 38 2.46 -10.26 4.27
N VAL A 39 3.54 -10.38 5.06
CA VAL A 39 4.70 -11.22 4.73
C VAL A 39 4.41 -12.74 4.82
N THR A 40 3.48 -13.20 5.66
CA THR A 40 3.14 -14.64 5.84
C THR A 40 1.99 -15.12 4.96
N LEU A 41 1.07 -14.25 4.55
CA LEU A 41 0.01 -14.56 3.58
C LEU A 41 0.56 -14.71 2.15
N GLU A 42 1.74 -14.15 1.88
CA GLU A 42 2.42 -14.15 0.58
C GLU A 42 3.46 -15.29 0.48
N GLY A 43 3.02 -16.54 0.52
CA GLY A 43 3.73 -17.65 -0.13
C GLY A 43 5.09 -18.09 0.45
N ILE A 44 5.40 -17.77 1.71
CA ILE A 44 6.46 -18.46 2.48
C ILE A 44 5.81 -19.48 3.44
N ASP A 45 4.87 -20.27 2.91
CA ASP A 45 4.35 -21.44 3.60
C ASP A 45 5.22 -22.65 3.29
N ASN A 46 6.32 -22.79 4.04
CA ASN A 46 6.86 -24.10 4.38
C ASN A 46 6.73 -24.27 5.90
N TRP A 47 5.47 -24.26 6.38
CA TRP A 47 5.13 -24.57 7.77
C TRP A 47 4.96 -26.06 8.03
N ASP A 48 5.07 -26.91 7.01
CA ASP A 48 5.10 -28.38 7.19
C ASP A 48 6.41 -28.85 7.88
N ASP A 49 7.47 -28.05 7.87
CA ASP A 49 8.71 -28.38 8.60
C ASP A 49 8.59 -28.17 10.13
N GLU A 50 7.73 -27.28 10.64
CA GLU A 50 7.71 -27.00 12.10
C GLU A 50 7.02 -28.11 12.91
N ARG A 51 6.10 -28.85 12.29
CA ARG A 51 5.41 -29.98 12.95
C ARG A 51 6.23 -31.27 12.89
N GLU A 52 7.13 -31.39 11.91
CA GLU A 52 8.12 -32.47 11.79
C GLU A 52 9.37 -32.20 12.65
N LEU A 53 9.76 -30.92 12.84
CA LEU A 53 10.79 -30.49 13.82
C LEU A 53 10.36 -30.69 15.27
N ARG A 54 9.06 -30.54 15.60
CA ARG A 54 8.59 -30.80 16.97
C ARG A 54 8.49 -32.29 17.30
N ARG A 55 8.45 -33.18 16.30
CA ARG A 55 8.47 -34.63 16.51
C ARG A 55 9.89 -35.23 16.54
N THR A 56 10.89 -34.55 15.99
CA THR A 56 12.28 -35.02 15.93
C THR A 56 13.17 -34.52 17.06
N VAL A 57 12.67 -33.72 18.01
CA VAL A 57 13.44 -33.22 19.18
C VAL A 57 13.19 -34.03 20.47
N THR A 58 12.46 -35.15 20.39
CA THR A 58 12.47 -36.15 21.46
C THR A 58 13.25 -37.39 21.02
N LEU A 59 14.46 -37.48 21.59
CA LEU A 59 15.29 -38.66 21.80
C LEU A 59 16.10 -39.20 20.60
N GLU A 60 17.42 -39.20 20.86
CA GLU A 60 18.50 -40.02 20.27
C GLU A 60 19.09 -39.61 18.91
N GLY A 61 20.22 -38.91 18.98
CA GLY A 61 21.45 -39.37 18.32
C GLY A 61 21.79 -38.81 16.93
N ILE A 62 22.98 -38.18 16.89
CA ILE A 62 23.92 -38.13 15.76
C ILE A 62 23.73 -37.00 14.72
N ASP A 63 24.62 -36.01 14.85
CA ASP A 63 25.34 -35.25 13.81
C ASP A 63 24.71 -35.05 12.43
N ASP A 64 23.98 -33.94 12.20
CA ASP A 64 24.17 -33.14 10.97
C ASP A 64 23.58 -31.71 11.03
N ALA A 65 24.08 -30.87 11.95
CA ALA A 65 23.67 -29.46 12.11
C ALA A 65 24.32 -28.49 11.10
N SER A 66 24.56 -28.94 9.87
CA SER A 66 25.36 -28.18 8.88
C SER A 66 24.55 -27.47 7.78
N ARG A 67 23.22 -27.68 7.67
CA ARG A 67 22.42 -27.18 6.52
C ARG A 67 21.39 -26.06 6.77
N LEU A 68 21.21 -25.57 8.01
CA LEU A 68 20.23 -24.49 8.31
C LEU A 68 20.84 -23.14 8.75
N LYS A 69 22.15 -22.92 8.57
CA LYS A 69 22.80 -21.60 8.82
C LYS A 69 22.65 -20.64 7.63
N GLY A 70 21.41 -20.35 7.21
CA GLY A 70 21.12 -19.43 6.08
C GLY A 70 20.84 -17.97 6.46
N PHE A 71 20.30 -17.70 7.66
CA PHE A 71 20.10 -16.33 8.15
C PHE A 71 21.27 -15.91 9.03
N LYS A 72 22.28 -15.28 8.42
CA LYS A 72 23.42 -14.70 9.15
C LYS A 72 22.93 -13.65 10.15
N LYS A 73 23.04 -13.99 11.44
CA LYS A 73 23.24 -13.08 12.58
C LYS A 73 24.18 -11.95 12.13
N ARG A 74 23.80 -10.68 12.32
CA ARG A 74 24.68 -9.52 12.06
C ARG A 74 26.01 -9.81 12.75
N VAL A 75 27.05 -10.08 11.96
CA VAL A 75 28.39 -10.28 12.48
C VAL A 75 28.88 -8.91 12.91
N SER A 76 29.04 -8.69 14.21
CA SER A 76 29.88 -7.62 14.71
C SER A 76 31.32 -8.00 14.39
N ILE A 77 31.79 -7.57 13.21
CA ILE A 77 33.18 -7.80 12.79
C ILE A 77 34.04 -6.80 13.57
N SER A 78 34.89 -7.31 14.46
CA SER A 78 35.96 -6.51 15.06
C SER A 78 36.89 -6.03 13.95
N VAL A 79 37.03 -4.70 13.82
CA VAL A 79 37.75 -4.07 12.72
C VAL A 79 39.25 -4.14 13.00
N ALA A 80 39.98 -4.92 12.21
CA ALA A 80 41.39 -4.68 12.00
C ALA A 80 41.53 -3.47 11.03
N PRO A 81 42.22 -2.37 11.41
CA PRO A 81 42.23 -1.10 10.68
C PRO A 81 42.73 -1.21 9.23
N GLU A 82 43.50 -2.25 8.90
CA GLU A 82 44.12 -2.45 7.58
C GLU A 82 43.13 -2.95 6.50
N THR A 83 41.95 -3.48 6.89
CA THR A 83 40.96 -4.01 5.94
C THR A 83 39.91 -2.99 5.47
N MET A 84 40.00 -1.74 5.92
CA MET A 84 39.24 -0.58 5.40
C MET A 84 39.78 -0.05 4.07
N LEU A 85 40.92 -0.57 3.59
CA LEU A 85 41.68 0.01 2.46
C LEU A 85 41.15 -0.38 1.07
N ALA A 86 40.26 -1.37 0.94
CA ALA A 86 39.67 -1.73 -0.35
C ALA A 86 38.53 -0.75 -0.70
N GLY A 87 38.88 0.33 -1.40
CA GLY A 87 37.91 1.28 -1.96
C GLY A 87 37.02 0.66 -3.05
N PRO A 88 35.98 1.36 -3.54
CA PRO A 88 35.09 0.88 -4.61
C PRO A 88 35.77 0.83 -6.00
N GLY A 89 37.06 0.49 -6.06
CA GLY A 89 37.85 0.45 -7.29
C GLY A 89 38.00 1.83 -7.94
N ALA A 90 37.80 1.91 -9.26
CA ALA A 90 37.91 3.15 -10.04
C ALA A 90 36.99 4.28 -9.56
N LEU A 91 35.85 3.94 -8.91
CA LEU A 91 34.93 4.94 -8.34
C LEU A 91 35.57 5.71 -7.16
N SER A 92 36.66 5.23 -6.59
CA SER A 92 37.39 5.91 -5.52
C SER A 92 38.08 7.19 -6.01
N ALA A 93 38.18 7.40 -7.32
CA ALA A 93 38.71 8.63 -7.93
C ALA A 93 37.67 9.76 -7.98
N LEU A 94 36.38 9.46 -7.76
CA LEU A 94 35.31 10.45 -7.78
C LEU A 94 35.21 11.17 -6.42
N PRO A 95 34.93 12.49 -6.41
CA PRO A 95 34.46 13.19 -5.21
C PRO A 95 33.25 12.50 -4.60
N LEU A 96 33.13 12.58 -3.27
CA LEU A 96 32.07 11.92 -2.50
C LEU A 96 30.66 12.34 -2.98
N GLU A 97 30.51 13.60 -3.38
CA GLU A 97 29.26 14.15 -3.88
C GLU A 97 28.81 13.47 -5.16
N LEU A 98 29.73 13.24 -6.11
CA LEU A 98 29.42 12.53 -7.35
C LEU A 98 29.14 11.07 -7.08
N LEU A 99 29.85 10.46 -6.13
CA LEU A 99 29.62 9.08 -5.75
C LEU A 99 28.23 8.89 -5.12
N PHE A 100 27.79 9.81 -4.27
CA PHE A 100 26.44 9.81 -3.71
C PHE A 100 25.38 10.06 -4.79
N GLN A 101 25.61 10.99 -5.73
CA GLN A 101 24.71 11.14 -6.87
C GLN A 101 24.56 9.83 -7.67
N VAL A 102 25.67 9.16 -7.98
CA VAL A 102 25.65 7.86 -8.68
C VAL A 102 24.83 6.84 -7.90
N ILE A 103 25.07 6.72 -6.58
CA ILE A 103 24.31 5.80 -5.71
C ILE A 103 22.81 6.13 -5.72
N GLY A 104 22.43 7.41 -5.69
CA GLY A 104 21.03 7.85 -5.74
C GLY A 104 20.29 7.45 -7.02
N TYR A 105 21.01 7.34 -8.14
CA TYR A 105 20.47 6.87 -9.43
C TYR A 105 20.46 5.34 -9.58
N LEU A 106 21.06 4.59 -8.67
CA LEU A 106 20.97 3.13 -8.71
C LEU A 106 19.56 2.67 -8.34
N ASP A 107 19.08 1.65 -9.03
CA ASP A 107 17.93 0.86 -8.59
C ASP A 107 18.28 0.02 -7.35
N VAL A 108 17.26 -0.58 -6.72
CA VAL A 108 17.43 -1.36 -5.48
C VAL A 108 18.41 -2.54 -5.66
N ASP A 109 18.37 -3.23 -6.80
CA ASP A 109 19.24 -4.37 -7.12
C ASP A 109 20.70 -3.93 -7.33
N SER A 110 20.87 -2.88 -8.13
CA SER A 110 22.15 -2.29 -8.48
C SER A 110 22.83 -1.67 -7.26
N ALA A 111 22.07 -1.03 -6.38
CA ALA A 111 22.58 -0.48 -5.12
C ALA A 111 23.09 -1.57 -4.18
N GLU A 112 22.34 -2.67 -4.01
CA GLU A 112 22.78 -3.78 -3.18
C GLU A 112 24.01 -4.49 -3.76
N SER A 113 24.04 -4.67 -5.09
CA SER A 113 25.18 -5.21 -5.80
C SER A 113 26.42 -4.33 -5.61
N PHE A 114 26.26 -3.01 -5.70
CA PHE A 114 27.32 -2.04 -5.38
C PHE A 114 27.82 -2.22 -3.95
N GLY A 115 26.92 -2.31 -2.98
CA GLY A 115 27.27 -2.54 -1.57
C GLY A 115 27.90 -3.91 -1.28
N GLN A 116 27.94 -4.84 -2.24
CA GLN A 116 28.64 -6.12 -2.10
C GLN A 116 30.07 -6.10 -2.68
N THR A 117 30.43 -5.07 -3.45
CA THR A 117 31.74 -5.00 -4.12
C THR A 117 32.90 -4.74 -3.16
N SER A 118 32.69 -3.91 -2.12
CA SER A 118 33.69 -3.63 -1.09
C SER A 118 33.05 -3.16 0.21
N ARG A 119 33.82 -3.17 1.30
CA ARG A 119 33.36 -2.67 2.60
C ARG A 119 33.10 -1.16 2.56
N LEU A 120 33.92 -0.40 1.83
CA LEU A 120 33.70 1.03 1.65
C LEU A 120 32.42 1.28 0.84
N ALA A 121 32.14 0.50 -0.21
CA ALA A 121 30.90 0.62 -0.97
C ALA A 121 29.65 0.35 -0.09
N ARG A 122 29.71 -0.68 0.77
CA ARG A 122 28.66 -0.95 1.76
C ARG A 122 28.46 0.22 2.72
N LEU A 123 29.56 0.78 3.26
CA LEU A 123 29.50 1.91 4.17
C LEU A 123 28.90 3.15 3.49
N LEU A 124 29.32 3.46 2.26
CA LEU A 124 28.79 4.58 1.48
C LEU A 124 27.29 4.43 1.22
N LEU A 125 26.84 3.22 0.85
CA LEU A 125 25.43 2.92 0.67
C LEU A 125 24.65 3.10 1.98
N GLU A 126 25.15 2.54 3.09
CA GLU A 126 24.50 2.64 4.41
C GLU A 126 24.47 4.07 4.98
N GLN A 127 25.39 4.94 4.56
CA GLN A 127 25.37 6.36 4.89
C GLN A 127 24.66 7.22 3.84
N HIS A 128 24.21 6.65 2.73
CA HIS A 128 23.57 7.41 1.66
C HIS A 128 22.24 8.02 2.13
N PRO A 129 21.99 9.33 1.90
CA PRO A 129 20.81 10.03 2.40
C PRO A 129 19.46 9.42 1.97
N SER A 130 19.40 8.78 0.80
CA SER A 130 18.18 8.14 0.30
C SER A 130 18.04 6.70 0.80
N TYR A 131 19.14 5.97 0.91
CA TYR A 131 19.11 4.54 1.25
C TYR A 131 18.84 4.32 2.74
N LYS A 132 19.52 5.09 3.60
CA LYS A 132 19.46 4.93 5.05
C LYS A 132 18.05 5.09 5.61
N PRO A 133 17.28 6.16 5.28
CA PRO A 133 15.91 6.30 5.76
C PRO A 133 14.99 5.21 5.22
N LEU A 134 15.12 4.85 3.93
CA LEU A 134 14.30 3.79 3.32
C LEU A 134 14.45 2.46 4.06
N MET A 135 15.68 2.06 4.37
CA MET A 135 15.95 0.79 5.05
C MET A 135 15.63 0.82 6.55
N GLN A 136 15.70 2.00 7.19
CA GLN A 136 15.32 2.16 8.59
C GLN A 136 13.80 2.13 8.77
N VAL A 137 13.08 2.80 7.87
CA VAL A 137 11.66 3.07 8.00
C VAL A 137 10.81 1.99 7.34
N VAL A 138 11.31 1.39 6.25
CA VAL A 138 10.63 0.29 5.54
C VAL A 138 11.61 -0.86 5.28
N PRO A 139 12.07 -1.56 6.34
CA PRO A 139 13.01 -2.68 6.19
C PRO A 139 12.59 -3.76 5.17
N PRO A 140 11.29 -4.15 5.04
CA PRO A 140 10.91 -5.19 4.10
C PRO A 140 10.81 -4.72 2.64
N LEU A 141 10.98 -3.41 2.34
CA LEU A 141 10.82 -2.87 0.98
C LEU A 141 11.67 -3.62 -0.06
N ARG A 142 12.93 -3.88 0.28
CA ARG A 142 13.84 -4.65 -0.57
C ARG A 142 13.33 -6.06 -0.85
N ALA A 143 12.81 -6.73 0.18
CA ALA A 143 12.29 -8.09 0.04
C ALA A 143 11.06 -8.12 -0.88
N PHE A 144 10.16 -7.14 -0.75
CA PHE A 144 9.00 -7.01 -1.63
C PHE A 144 9.41 -6.77 -3.09
N TYR A 145 10.33 -5.84 -3.35
CA TYR A 145 10.81 -5.57 -4.71
C TYR A 145 11.46 -6.80 -5.35
N HIS A 146 12.23 -7.57 -4.59
CA HIS A 146 12.83 -8.80 -5.06
C HIS A 146 11.80 -9.91 -5.28
N ALA A 147 10.85 -10.10 -4.34
CA ALA A 147 9.80 -11.11 -4.44
C ALA A 147 8.90 -10.89 -5.66
N LEU A 148 8.58 -9.63 -5.95
CA LEU A 148 7.79 -9.23 -7.11
C LEU A 148 8.61 -9.13 -8.41
N GLY A 149 9.94 -9.26 -8.35
CA GLY A 149 10.81 -9.17 -9.53
C GLY A 149 10.89 -7.77 -10.15
N ILE A 150 10.66 -6.73 -9.35
CA ILE A 150 10.65 -5.32 -9.79
C ILE A 150 11.81 -4.49 -9.22
N ASN A 151 12.81 -5.13 -8.63
CA ASN A 151 14.01 -4.53 -8.01
C ASN A 151 14.83 -3.61 -8.91
N ARG A 152 14.62 -3.62 -10.24
CA ARG A 152 15.35 -2.81 -11.22
C ARG A 152 14.58 -1.60 -11.77
N TRP A 153 13.36 -1.37 -11.31
CA TRP A 153 12.50 -0.33 -11.90
C TRP A 153 12.68 1.05 -11.29
N GLU A 154 12.76 1.11 -9.96
CA GLU A 154 12.79 2.38 -9.24
C GLU A 154 14.16 2.66 -8.64
N THR A 155 14.60 3.91 -8.75
CA THR A 155 15.85 4.37 -8.15
C THR A 155 15.68 4.64 -6.67
N LEU A 156 16.77 4.59 -5.91
CA LEU A 156 16.76 4.92 -4.48
C LEU A 156 16.25 6.34 -4.23
N ASP A 157 16.64 7.31 -5.05
CA ASP A 157 16.18 8.69 -4.91
C ASP A 157 14.69 8.86 -5.23
N ALA A 158 14.16 8.11 -6.20
CA ALA A 158 12.73 8.13 -6.51
C ALA A 158 11.91 7.61 -5.32
N LEU A 159 12.31 6.47 -4.75
CA LEU A 159 11.64 5.89 -3.58
C LEU A 159 11.79 6.76 -2.33
N ALA A 160 12.97 7.34 -2.09
CA ALA A 160 13.20 8.22 -0.95
C ALA A 160 12.38 9.51 -1.07
N LYS A 161 12.17 10.05 -2.27
CA LYS A 161 11.29 11.22 -2.47
C LYS A 161 9.87 10.93 -2.00
N GLU A 162 9.35 9.73 -2.23
CA GLU A 162 8.02 9.35 -1.73
C GLU A 162 7.95 9.30 -0.21
N LEU A 163 9.06 9.00 0.48
CA LEU A 163 9.10 8.99 1.95
C LEU A 163 8.79 10.37 2.53
N TYR A 164 9.19 11.43 1.81
CA TYR A 164 8.97 12.82 2.21
C TYR A 164 7.73 13.47 1.60
N HIS A 165 7.03 12.78 0.70
CA HIS A 165 5.80 13.25 0.08
C HIS A 165 4.59 12.66 0.83
N PRO A 166 3.70 13.44 1.46
CA PRO A 166 2.60 12.87 2.26
C PRO A 166 1.34 12.52 1.47
N TYR A 167 1.26 12.93 0.20
CA TYR A 167 0.03 12.92 -0.57
C TYR A 167 -0.02 11.81 -1.62
N CYS A 168 -1.24 11.44 -2.00
CA CYS A 168 -1.50 10.51 -3.07
C CYS A 168 -1.15 11.15 -4.41
N ARG A 169 -0.34 10.47 -5.22
CA ARG A 169 -0.02 10.89 -6.60
C ARG A 169 -1.24 10.94 -7.52
N ALA A 170 -2.31 10.24 -7.14
CA ALA A 170 -3.60 10.35 -7.80
C ALA A 170 -4.39 11.54 -7.24
N CYS A 171 -5.15 11.38 -6.16
CA CYS A 171 -6.16 12.36 -5.74
C CYS A 171 -5.65 13.49 -4.83
N GLY A 172 -4.34 13.59 -4.56
CA GLY A 172 -3.77 14.61 -3.66
C GLY A 172 -4.14 14.46 -2.17
N HIS A 173 -5.00 13.50 -1.80
CA HIS A 173 -5.32 13.22 -0.40
C HIS A 173 -4.14 12.58 0.32
N GLN A 174 -4.17 12.59 1.65
CA GLN A 174 -3.17 11.88 2.44
C GLN A 174 -3.12 10.40 2.09
N ALA A 175 -1.91 9.88 1.98
CA ALA A 175 -1.67 8.54 1.48
C ALA A 175 -0.70 7.77 2.36
N THR A 176 -1.04 6.50 2.54
CA THR A 176 -0.46 5.61 3.53
C THR A 176 0.17 4.37 2.91
N LEU A 177 0.07 4.25 1.59
CA LEU A 177 0.55 3.10 0.83
C LEU A 177 1.54 3.57 -0.24
N LEU A 178 2.47 2.69 -0.58
CA LEU A 178 3.28 2.78 -1.79
C LEU A 178 2.79 1.72 -2.75
N PHE A 179 2.43 2.13 -3.97
CA PHE A 179 2.21 1.21 -5.07
C PHE A 179 3.57 0.80 -5.63
N LEU A 180 3.99 -0.41 -5.27
CA LEU A 180 5.33 -0.93 -5.54
C LEU A 180 5.73 -0.86 -7.02
N PRO A 181 4.86 -1.19 -8.00
CA PRO A 181 5.28 -1.26 -9.40
C PRO A 181 5.70 0.06 -10.04
N LEU A 182 5.27 1.19 -9.47
CA LEU A 182 5.58 2.54 -9.96
C LEU A 182 6.34 3.37 -8.93
N GLY A 183 6.66 2.80 -7.77
CA GLY A 183 7.21 3.57 -6.65
C GLY A 183 6.38 4.81 -6.31
N GLU A 184 5.05 4.78 -6.46
CA GLU A 184 4.19 5.95 -6.27
C GLU A 184 3.39 5.84 -4.97
N ARG A 185 3.35 6.93 -4.18
CA ARG A 185 2.47 6.99 -3.02
C ARG A 185 1.00 7.07 -3.44
N VAL A 186 0.16 6.23 -2.83
CA VAL A 186 -1.26 6.11 -3.14
C VAL A 186 -2.11 6.00 -1.87
N CYS A 187 -3.29 6.62 -1.85
CA CYS A 187 -4.25 6.40 -0.76
C CYS A 187 -5.01 5.09 -0.99
N TYR A 188 -5.54 4.49 0.08
CA TYR A 188 -6.27 3.22 0.00
C TYR A 188 -7.42 3.23 -1.01
N ASN A 189 -8.16 4.35 -1.08
CA ASN A 189 -9.27 4.49 -2.02
C ASN A 189 -8.78 4.48 -3.48
N CYS A 190 -7.66 5.15 -3.76
CA CYS A 190 -7.08 5.13 -5.11
C CYS A 190 -6.47 3.77 -5.45
N SER A 191 -5.75 3.11 -4.53
CA SER A 191 -5.23 1.77 -4.82
C SER A 191 -6.34 0.76 -5.09
N THR A 192 -7.46 0.88 -4.39
CA THR A 192 -8.60 -0.04 -4.55
C THR A 192 -9.43 0.29 -5.79
N HIS A 193 -9.76 1.57 -6.00
CA HIS A 193 -10.79 1.96 -6.94
C HIS A 193 -10.30 2.70 -8.18
N SER A 194 -9.05 3.18 -8.21
CA SER A 194 -8.48 3.82 -9.40
C SER A 194 -7.78 2.78 -10.25
N PRO A 195 -8.25 2.54 -11.48
CA PRO A 195 -7.62 1.57 -12.37
C PRO A 195 -6.21 1.93 -12.83
N ALA A 196 -5.77 3.16 -12.60
CA ALA A 196 -4.37 3.51 -12.76
C ALA A 196 -3.45 2.68 -11.86
N TYR A 197 -3.94 2.25 -10.70
CA TYR A 197 -3.19 1.46 -9.71
C TYR A 197 -3.57 -0.02 -9.71
N TRP A 198 -4.23 -0.48 -10.77
CA TRP A 198 -4.52 -1.90 -10.94
C TRP A 198 -3.38 -2.61 -11.66
N CYS A 199 -3.22 -3.89 -11.36
CA CYS A 199 -2.38 -4.79 -12.13
C CYS A 199 -3.25 -5.76 -12.92
N MET A 200 -2.80 -6.11 -14.12
CA MET A 200 -3.49 -7.05 -14.99
C MET A 200 -2.49 -7.97 -15.67
N ALA A 201 -2.94 -9.18 -16.05
CA ALA A 201 -2.08 -10.13 -16.75
C ALA A 201 -1.52 -9.54 -18.05
N VAL A 202 -0.28 -9.86 -18.37
CA VAL A 202 0.40 -9.42 -19.61
C VAL A 202 -0.44 -9.68 -20.87
N PRO A 203 -1.06 -10.86 -21.08
CA PRO A 203 -1.92 -11.10 -22.23
C PRO A 203 -3.11 -10.13 -22.30
N ASN A 204 -3.71 -9.85 -21.13
CA ASN A 204 -4.83 -8.92 -21.03
C ASN A 204 -4.40 -7.48 -21.32
N ALA A 205 -3.22 -7.05 -20.88
CA ALA A 205 -2.69 -5.74 -21.21
C ALA A 205 -2.43 -5.58 -22.72
N LYS A 206 -1.86 -6.61 -23.37
CA LYS A 206 -1.64 -6.63 -24.82
C LYS A 206 -2.94 -6.50 -25.59
N ALA A 207 -3.96 -7.27 -25.21
CA ALA A 207 -5.28 -7.23 -25.84
C ALA A 207 -6.03 -5.91 -25.53
N ALA A 208 -5.99 -5.46 -24.28
CA ALA A 208 -6.70 -4.25 -23.85
C ALA A 208 -6.10 -2.98 -24.46
N PHE A 209 -4.79 -2.88 -24.60
CA PHE A 209 -4.13 -1.66 -25.06
C PHE A 209 -3.49 -1.77 -26.46
N CYS A 210 -3.68 -2.90 -27.13
CA CYS A 210 -3.14 -3.18 -28.46
C CYS A 210 -1.63 -2.95 -28.54
N ILE A 211 -0.89 -3.38 -27.52
CA ILE A 211 0.57 -3.24 -27.47
C ILE A 211 1.24 -4.59 -27.72
N SER A 212 2.39 -4.56 -28.37
CA SER A 212 3.18 -5.73 -28.71
C SER A 212 3.91 -6.32 -27.50
N GLU A 213 4.35 -7.58 -27.63
CA GLU A 213 5.19 -8.25 -26.62
C GLU A 213 6.46 -7.45 -26.30
N ASN A 214 7.12 -6.89 -27.31
CA ASN A 214 8.34 -6.11 -27.14
C ASN A 214 8.10 -4.79 -26.37
N GLN A 215 6.92 -4.21 -26.50
CA GLN A 215 6.54 -3.00 -25.74
C GLN A 215 6.24 -3.36 -24.30
N VAL A 216 5.52 -4.47 -24.04
CA VAL A 216 5.19 -4.90 -22.67
C VAL A 216 6.43 -5.31 -21.87
N ARG A 217 7.43 -5.93 -22.51
CA ARG A 217 8.70 -6.29 -21.85
C ARG A 217 9.48 -5.09 -21.31
N LYS A 218 9.18 -3.87 -21.78
CA LYS A 218 9.77 -2.62 -21.28
C LYS A 218 8.99 -2.02 -20.11
N LEU A 219 7.98 -2.71 -19.60
CA LEU A 219 7.14 -2.26 -18.49
C LEU A 219 7.49 -3.02 -17.21
N PRO A 220 7.17 -2.45 -16.03
CA PRO A 220 7.27 -3.17 -14.77
C PRO A 220 6.38 -4.41 -14.78
N ILE A 221 7.01 -5.57 -14.90
CA ILE A 221 6.34 -6.87 -14.84
C ILE A 221 6.53 -7.44 -13.44
N LEU A 222 5.42 -7.62 -12.74
CA LEU A 222 5.37 -8.28 -11.44
C LEU A 222 5.30 -9.79 -11.63
N LYS A 223 6.21 -10.48 -10.96
CA LYS A 223 6.26 -11.94 -10.92
C LYS A 223 5.55 -12.45 -9.67
N ILE A 224 4.23 -12.54 -9.75
CA ILE A 224 3.42 -13.02 -8.62
C ILE A 224 3.43 -14.55 -8.61
N ARG A 225 3.84 -15.13 -7.48
CA ARG A 225 3.98 -16.57 -7.29
C ARG A 225 2.87 -17.15 -6.41
N GLU A 226 1.64 -16.67 -6.58
CA GLU A 226 0.51 -17.19 -5.82
C GLU A 226 -0.23 -18.31 -6.58
N LYS A 227 -0.54 -19.39 -5.86
CA LYS A 227 -1.56 -20.35 -6.27
C LYS A 227 -2.88 -19.84 -5.71
N TYR A 228 -3.80 -19.41 -6.56
CA TYR A 228 -5.15 -19.04 -6.11
C TYR A 228 -6.17 -20.11 -6.49
N TRP A 229 -7.22 -20.20 -5.66
CA TRP A 229 -8.29 -21.15 -5.85
C TRP A 229 -9.35 -20.56 -6.79
N LYS A 230 -9.54 -21.17 -7.96
CA LYS A 230 -10.69 -20.83 -8.81
C LYS A 230 -11.97 -21.32 -8.13
N GLN A 231 -12.71 -20.40 -7.51
CA GLN A 231 -13.98 -20.68 -6.80
C GLN A 231 -15.16 -21.03 -7.73
N ALA A 232 -14.89 -21.46 -8.97
CA ALA A 232 -15.92 -21.64 -10.00
C ALA A 232 -16.39 -23.08 -10.16
N VAL A 233 -15.65 -24.10 -9.69
CA VAL A 233 -16.03 -25.51 -9.88
C VAL A 233 -15.64 -26.36 -8.67
N PHE A 234 -16.49 -26.42 -7.65
CA PHE A 234 -16.38 -27.50 -6.65
C PHE A 234 -16.76 -28.83 -7.35
N PRO A 235 -15.97 -29.92 -7.28
CA PRO A 235 -14.81 -30.17 -6.42
C PRO A 235 -13.44 -30.11 -7.14
N GLN A 236 -13.35 -29.57 -8.36
CA GLN A 236 -12.11 -29.58 -9.14
C GLN A 236 -11.22 -28.40 -8.77
N THR A 237 -10.17 -28.67 -7.99
CA THR A 237 -9.14 -27.71 -7.64
C THR A 237 -8.24 -27.46 -8.85
N VAL A 238 -8.54 -26.42 -9.62
CA VAL A 238 -7.64 -25.96 -10.69
C VAL A 238 -6.59 -25.05 -10.05
N THR A 239 -5.34 -25.50 -10.07
CA THR A 239 -4.19 -24.65 -9.76
C THR A 239 -3.85 -23.90 -11.05
N GLU A 240 -4.16 -22.61 -11.14
CA GLU A 240 -3.72 -21.82 -12.30
C GLU A 240 -2.25 -21.43 -12.16
N GLU A 241 -1.49 -21.64 -13.25
CA GLU A 241 -0.10 -21.23 -13.31
C GLU A 241 0.06 -19.71 -13.38
N ARG A 242 1.15 -19.27 -12.75
CA ARG A 242 1.84 -17.99 -12.84
C ARG A 242 1.35 -17.09 -13.98
N GLN A 243 0.72 -15.96 -13.63
CA GLN A 243 0.54 -14.87 -14.58
C GLN A 243 1.44 -13.70 -14.19
N ASP A 244 2.33 -13.36 -15.10
CA ASP A 244 3.08 -12.10 -15.06
C ASP A 244 2.07 -10.95 -15.16
N LEU A 245 2.11 -10.03 -14.19
CA LEU A 245 1.22 -8.88 -14.16
C LEU A 245 1.95 -7.61 -14.56
N VAL A 246 1.21 -6.67 -15.13
CA VAL A 246 1.71 -5.34 -15.46
C VAL A 246 0.74 -4.29 -14.91
N PRO A 247 1.23 -3.15 -14.39
CA PRO A 247 0.39 -2.03 -14.01
C PRO A 247 -0.37 -1.48 -15.21
N ALA A 248 -1.68 -1.32 -15.04
CA ALA A 248 -2.55 -0.80 -16.08
C ALA A 248 -2.16 0.63 -16.51
N LYS A 249 -1.69 1.48 -15.58
CA LYS A 249 -1.15 2.81 -15.93
C LYS A 249 0.08 2.72 -16.83
N SER A 250 1.04 1.82 -16.55
CA SER A 250 2.22 1.63 -17.40
C SER A 250 1.84 1.15 -18.79
N ALA A 251 0.97 0.15 -18.87
CA ALA A 251 0.50 -0.40 -20.15
C ALA A 251 -0.29 0.64 -20.96
N PHE A 252 -1.13 1.44 -20.31
CA PHE A 252 -1.85 2.53 -20.94
C PHE A 252 -0.90 3.61 -21.47
N LEU A 253 0.07 4.08 -20.67
CA LEU A 253 1.03 5.10 -21.11
C LEU A 253 1.88 4.62 -22.29
N ALA A 254 2.34 3.36 -22.25
CA ALA A 254 3.05 2.75 -23.37
C ALA A 254 2.18 2.70 -24.63
N ALA A 255 0.89 2.41 -24.49
CA ALA A 255 -0.03 2.46 -25.62
C ALA A 255 -0.23 3.87 -26.17
N ILE A 256 -0.29 4.90 -25.32
CA ILE A 256 -0.35 6.29 -25.77
C ILE A 256 0.91 6.67 -26.54
N GLU A 257 2.09 6.22 -26.11
CA GLU A 257 3.34 6.43 -26.86
C GLU A 257 3.30 5.80 -28.26
N VAL A 258 2.72 4.61 -28.37
CA VAL A 258 2.64 3.85 -29.64
C VAL A 258 1.59 4.44 -30.58
N TRP A 259 0.41 4.76 -30.07
CA TRP A 259 -0.74 5.19 -30.87
C TRP A 259 -0.86 6.71 -30.99
N GLY A 260 -0.01 7.46 -30.27
CA GLY A 260 0.02 8.92 -30.17
C GLY A 260 -1.11 9.51 -29.31
N ASN A 261 -2.31 8.93 -29.37
CA ASN A 261 -3.42 9.32 -28.52
C ASN A 261 -4.41 8.17 -28.29
N ARG A 262 -5.28 8.39 -27.30
CA ARG A 262 -6.27 7.42 -26.86
C ARG A 262 -7.32 7.12 -27.93
N GLN A 263 -7.76 8.10 -28.71
CA GLN A 263 -8.78 7.88 -29.74
C GLN A 263 -8.28 6.93 -30.83
N THR A 264 -7.03 7.09 -31.27
CA THR A 264 -6.38 6.20 -32.25
C THR A 264 -6.26 4.79 -31.70
N MET A 265 -5.77 4.63 -30.46
CA MET A 265 -5.71 3.33 -29.78
C MET A 265 -7.09 2.67 -29.75
N CYS A 266 -8.14 3.37 -29.31
CA CYS A 266 -9.49 2.82 -29.26
C CYS A 266 -10.06 2.47 -30.64
N ARG A 267 -9.73 3.23 -31.70
CA ARG A 267 -10.15 2.93 -33.08
C ARG A 267 -9.50 1.63 -33.57
N TYR A 268 -8.19 1.50 -33.38
CA TYR A 268 -7.46 0.29 -33.73
C TYR A 268 -7.95 -0.93 -32.94
N ALA A 269 -8.23 -0.73 -31.65
CA ALA A 269 -8.72 -1.79 -30.82
C ALA A 269 -10.11 -2.26 -31.27
N LYS A 270 -11.01 -1.34 -31.65
CA LYS A 270 -12.34 -1.69 -32.20
C LYS A 270 -12.27 -2.44 -33.53
N SER A 271 -11.30 -2.15 -34.39
CA SER A 271 -11.15 -2.89 -35.66
C SER A 271 -10.59 -4.29 -35.47
N ASN A 272 -9.96 -4.56 -34.32
CA ASN A 272 -9.37 -5.86 -33.98
C ASN A 272 -10.12 -6.58 -32.85
N ASP A 273 -11.17 -5.98 -32.28
CA ASP A 273 -12.00 -6.66 -31.29
C ASP A 273 -12.72 -7.80 -32.04
N PRO A 274 -12.66 -9.05 -31.54
CA PRO A 274 -13.42 -10.14 -32.11
C PRO A 274 -14.90 -9.76 -32.14
N ASP A 275 -15.59 -10.11 -33.24
CA ASP A 275 -16.99 -9.75 -33.47
C ASP A 275 -17.82 -10.18 -32.25
N PRO A 276 -18.51 -9.26 -31.56
CA PRO A 276 -19.32 -9.59 -30.37
C PRO A 276 -20.44 -10.61 -30.65
N TYR A 277 -20.70 -10.94 -31.91
CA TYR A 277 -21.70 -11.94 -32.32
C TYR A 277 -21.15 -13.36 -32.54
N HIS A 278 -19.85 -13.63 -32.30
CA HIS A 278 -19.37 -15.01 -32.34
C HIS A 278 -19.70 -15.76 -31.03
N ASP A 279 -20.61 -16.73 -31.15
CA ASP A 279 -21.37 -17.50 -30.13
C ASP A 279 -20.58 -18.34 -29.09
N SER A 280 -19.29 -18.10 -28.85
CA SER A 280 -18.49 -18.93 -27.93
C SER A 280 -17.99 -18.18 -26.69
N TYR A 281 -18.65 -18.49 -25.57
CA TYR A 281 -18.31 -18.26 -24.15
C TYR A 281 -18.71 -16.94 -23.47
N PRO A 282 -19.49 -17.01 -22.37
CA PRO A 282 -19.73 -15.90 -21.44
C PRO A 282 -18.44 -15.29 -20.86
N GLU A 283 -17.33 -16.05 -20.85
CA GLU A 283 -16.04 -15.58 -20.34
C GLU A 283 -15.36 -14.54 -21.26
N GLU A 284 -15.54 -14.59 -22.58
CA GLU A 284 -14.89 -13.62 -23.47
C GLU A 284 -15.65 -12.30 -23.53
N MET A 285 -16.97 -12.33 -23.32
CA MET A 285 -17.83 -11.14 -23.31
C MET A 285 -17.48 -10.18 -22.15
N TRP A 286 -17.10 -10.71 -20.98
CA TRP A 286 -16.67 -9.88 -19.85
C TRP A 286 -15.29 -9.26 -20.08
N LEU A 287 -14.35 -10.00 -20.69
CA LEU A 287 -13.03 -9.50 -21.06
C LEU A 287 -13.14 -8.33 -22.02
N GLY A 288 -13.95 -8.46 -23.08
CA GLY A 288 -14.22 -7.37 -24.02
C GLY A 288 -14.81 -6.13 -23.34
N SER A 289 -15.74 -6.30 -22.39
CA SER A 289 -16.33 -5.21 -21.61
C SER A 289 -15.31 -4.54 -20.67
N ALA A 290 -14.47 -5.34 -20.00
CA ALA A 290 -13.40 -4.86 -19.14
C ALA A 290 -12.34 -4.07 -19.94
N TYR A 291 -11.95 -4.58 -21.12
CA TYR A 291 -11.01 -3.89 -22.01
C TYR A 291 -11.59 -2.57 -22.51
N ARG A 292 -12.85 -2.56 -22.95
CA ARG A 292 -13.54 -1.32 -23.33
C ARG A 292 -13.58 -0.34 -22.18
N PHE A 293 -13.82 -0.80 -20.95
CA PHE A 293 -13.79 0.06 -19.77
C PHE A 293 -12.40 0.66 -19.51
N LEU A 294 -11.34 -0.15 -19.52
CA LEU A 294 -9.96 0.32 -19.35
C LEU A 294 -9.54 1.32 -20.44
N ARG A 295 -9.84 1.00 -21.70
CA ARG A 295 -9.64 1.89 -22.86
C ARG A 295 -10.45 3.18 -22.74
N ASN A 296 -11.64 3.10 -22.13
CA ASN A 296 -12.54 4.24 -21.96
C ASN A 296 -12.30 5.04 -20.67
N MET A 297 -11.38 4.58 -19.83
CA MET A 297 -11.08 5.25 -18.60
C MET A 297 -10.38 6.58 -18.83
N GLN A 298 -10.92 7.65 -18.24
CA GLN A 298 -10.10 8.82 -17.96
C GLN A 298 -9.27 8.50 -16.72
N ILE A 299 -7.94 8.52 -16.83
CA ILE A 299 -7.04 8.58 -15.68
C ILE A 299 -7.16 10.01 -15.11
N LYS A 300 -8.36 10.33 -14.63
CA LYS A 300 -8.61 11.52 -13.85
C LYS A 300 -8.44 11.14 -12.40
N THR A 301 -7.79 12.03 -11.70
CA THR A 301 -7.68 12.03 -10.26
C THR A 301 -8.89 12.81 -9.76
N PRO A 302 -9.99 12.17 -9.35
CA PRO A 302 -11.10 12.94 -8.81
C PRO A 302 -10.62 13.70 -7.58
N ASP A 303 -11.15 14.91 -7.42
CA ASP A 303 -10.88 15.74 -6.25
C ASP A 303 -11.29 15.03 -4.95
N ASP A 304 -12.26 14.10 -5.02
CA ASP A 304 -12.70 13.27 -3.89
C ASP A 304 -12.51 11.77 -4.21
N PRO A 305 -11.56 11.07 -3.55
CA PRO A 305 -11.31 9.66 -3.80
C PRO A 305 -12.44 8.75 -3.31
N THR A 306 -13.36 9.24 -2.48
CA THR A 306 -14.54 8.47 -2.05
C THR A 306 -15.59 8.36 -3.16
N GLN A 307 -15.44 9.15 -4.23
CA GLN A 307 -16.33 9.16 -5.39
C GLN A 307 -15.75 8.42 -6.60
N LEU A 308 -14.60 7.74 -6.44
CA LEU A 308 -14.02 6.94 -7.51
C LEU A 308 -15.02 5.87 -8.00
N GLU A 309 -15.42 5.99 -9.26
CA GLU A 309 -16.18 4.96 -9.96
C GLU A 309 -15.24 3.84 -10.40
N GLY A 310 -14.76 3.05 -9.43
CA GLY A 310 -14.19 1.75 -9.72
C GLY A 310 -15.31 0.81 -10.20
N PRO A 311 -15.10 0.05 -11.29
CA PRO A 311 -16.09 -0.92 -11.73
C PRO A 311 -16.00 -2.10 -10.74
N SER A 312 -17.14 -2.49 -10.16
CA SER A 312 -17.16 -3.38 -9.00
C SER A 312 -16.82 -4.85 -9.29
N LEU A 313 -16.57 -5.22 -10.55
CA LEU A 313 -16.66 -6.63 -10.98
C LEU A 313 -15.59 -7.11 -11.99
N PHE A 314 -14.73 -6.26 -12.56
CA PHE A 314 -14.13 -6.58 -13.87
C PHE A 314 -12.63 -6.95 -13.87
N ILE A 315 -11.89 -6.60 -12.82
CA ILE A 315 -10.57 -7.19 -12.51
C ILE A 315 -10.65 -7.52 -11.04
N ARG A 316 -10.47 -8.79 -10.67
CA ARG A 316 -10.56 -9.17 -9.27
C ARG A 316 -9.48 -8.40 -8.50
N PRO A 317 -9.84 -7.65 -7.44
CA PRO A 317 -8.90 -6.90 -6.62
C PRO A 317 -7.96 -7.79 -5.80
N GLU A 318 -7.95 -9.11 -6.06
CA GLU A 318 -7.10 -10.11 -5.41
C GLU A 318 -5.62 -9.68 -5.49
N TYR A 319 -5.17 -9.08 -6.61
CA TYR A 319 -3.80 -8.61 -6.78
C TYR A 319 -3.49 -7.22 -6.19
N ASN A 320 -4.49 -6.48 -5.71
CA ASN A 320 -4.24 -5.14 -5.14
C ASN A 320 -3.51 -5.21 -3.80
N ARG A 321 -3.61 -6.33 -3.06
CA ARG A 321 -2.95 -6.48 -1.76
C ARG A 321 -1.44 -6.72 -1.88
N VAL A 322 -1.03 -7.49 -2.89
CA VAL A 322 0.37 -7.84 -3.18
C VAL A 322 1.14 -6.73 -3.92
N THR A 323 0.45 -5.70 -4.42
CA THR A 323 1.04 -4.61 -5.21
C THR A 323 1.25 -3.33 -4.41
N THR A 324 0.74 -3.27 -3.18
CA THR A 324 0.89 -2.11 -2.30
C THR A 324 1.42 -2.52 -0.95
N VAL A 325 2.26 -1.67 -0.37
CA VAL A 325 2.74 -1.85 1.02
C VAL A 325 2.42 -0.61 1.83
N PRO A 326 2.20 -0.75 3.15
CA PRO A 326 2.22 0.39 4.05
C PRO A 326 3.53 1.15 3.85
N PHE A 327 3.42 2.45 3.64
CA PHE A 327 4.57 3.29 3.37
C PHE A 327 4.44 4.58 4.17
N PRO A 328 5.26 4.74 5.21
CA PRO A 328 5.14 5.86 6.11
C PRO A 328 5.64 7.15 5.50
N TRP A 329 5.24 8.26 6.11
CA TRP A 329 5.72 9.58 5.74
C TRP A 329 6.60 10.13 6.86
N VAL A 330 7.75 10.67 6.46
CA VAL A 330 8.69 11.34 7.34
C VAL A 330 8.69 12.81 6.97
N PRO A 331 8.27 13.73 7.86
CA PRO A 331 8.33 15.16 7.58
C PRO A 331 9.77 15.60 7.30
N ARG A 332 9.95 16.55 6.37
CA ARG A 332 11.30 17.07 6.06
C ARG A 332 11.95 17.66 7.31
N GLY A 333 13.22 17.29 7.53
CA GLY A 333 13.98 17.74 8.70
C GLY A 333 13.66 16.98 9.99
N LYS A 334 12.72 16.03 9.98
CA LYS A 334 12.46 15.13 11.11
C LYS A 334 13.00 13.73 10.83
N THR A 335 13.37 13.04 11.89
CA THR A 335 13.75 11.61 11.85
C THR A 335 12.58 10.71 12.21
N GLU A 336 11.53 11.27 12.82
CA GLU A 336 10.36 10.54 13.29
C GLU A 336 9.31 10.42 12.20
N ILE A 337 8.68 9.25 12.15
CA ILE A 337 7.54 8.97 11.29
C ILE A 337 6.33 9.74 11.83
N GLU A 338 5.68 10.51 10.98
CA GLU A 338 4.41 11.13 11.39
C GLU A 338 3.29 10.11 11.26
N ARG A 339 2.64 9.84 12.40
CA ARG A 339 1.55 8.89 12.51
C ARG A 339 0.33 9.39 11.75
N ARG A 340 -0.32 8.47 11.04
CA ARG A 340 -1.59 8.70 10.37
C ARG A 340 -2.70 7.94 11.10
N PHE A 341 -3.89 8.50 11.11
CA PHE A 341 -5.02 7.96 11.86
C PHE A 341 -6.22 7.79 10.94
N MET A 342 -7.03 6.78 11.22
CA MET A 342 -8.32 6.57 10.58
C MET A 342 -9.42 6.69 11.63
N CYS A 343 -10.58 7.22 11.23
CA CYS A 343 -11.70 7.41 12.14
C CYS A 343 -12.45 6.08 12.37
N ARG A 344 -12.50 5.60 13.62
CA ARG A 344 -13.31 4.42 13.97
C ARG A 344 -14.80 4.65 13.78
N GLY A 345 -15.26 5.89 13.95
CA GLY A 345 -16.62 6.28 13.65
C GLY A 345 -16.99 6.06 12.18
N CYS A 346 -16.10 6.43 11.25
CA CYS A 346 -16.30 6.17 9.82
C CYS A 346 -16.27 4.66 9.52
N ASP A 347 -15.38 3.90 10.14
CA ASP A 347 -15.35 2.43 10.00
C ASP A 347 -16.66 1.79 10.52
N TRP A 348 -17.10 2.15 11.71
CA TRP A 348 -18.36 1.69 12.29
C TRP A 348 -19.56 2.03 11.38
N LEU A 349 -19.63 3.27 10.88
CA LEU A 349 -20.71 3.72 10.01
C LEU A 349 -20.71 2.96 8.67
N SER A 350 -19.52 2.62 8.15
CA SER A 350 -19.37 1.85 6.90
C SER A 350 -19.84 0.39 7.00
N ARG A 351 -19.95 -0.15 8.22
CA ARG A 351 -20.39 -1.53 8.48
C ARG A 351 -21.88 -1.64 8.74
N GLN A 352 -22.59 -0.53 8.91
CA GLN A 352 -24.03 -0.54 9.12
C GLN A 352 -24.75 -0.91 7.82
N SER A 353 -25.70 -1.84 7.90
CA SER A 353 -26.54 -2.22 6.75
C SER A 353 -27.48 -1.09 6.33
N GLU A 354 -27.93 -0.29 7.29
CA GLU A 354 -28.79 0.87 7.08
C GLU A 354 -28.27 2.05 7.90
N VAL A 355 -28.02 3.17 7.24
CA VAL A 355 -27.63 4.43 7.90
C VAL A 355 -28.77 5.41 7.74
N SER A 356 -29.29 5.92 8.86
CA SER A 356 -30.42 6.85 8.82
C SER A 356 -30.05 8.14 8.08
N HIS A 357 -31.05 8.77 7.44
CA HIS A 357 -30.86 10.03 6.74
C HIS A 357 -30.29 11.13 7.65
N THR A 358 -30.64 11.11 8.94
CA THR A 358 -30.12 12.05 9.94
C THR A 358 -28.62 11.86 10.15
N LEU A 359 -28.13 10.63 10.30
CA LEU A 359 -26.71 10.34 10.48
C LEU A 359 -25.90 10.67 9.22
N LEU A 360 -26.46 10.43 8.04
CA LEU A 360 -25.85 10.83 6.77
C LEU A 360 -25.71 12.35 6.69
N LYS A 361 -26.79 13.11 6.95
CA LYS A 361 -26.76 14.57 6.95
C LYS A 361 -25.77 15.13 7.96
N TYR A 362 -25.77 14.60 9.18
CA TYR A 362 -24.82 15.00 10.23
C TYR A 362 -23.38 14.79 9.78
N SER A 363 -23.11 13.68 9.08
CA SER A 363 -21.79 13.40 8.50
C SER A 363 -21.46 14.23 7.26
N GLY A 364 -22.33 15.16 6.84
CA GLY A 364 -22.16 15.94 5.60
C GLY A 364 -22.35 15.13 4.32
N ILE A 365 -23.06 14.00 4.39
CA ILE A 365 -23.37 13.14 3.23
C ILE A 365 -24.82 13.39 2.81
N ASN A 366 -25.04 13.64 1.52
CA ASN A 366 -26.40 13.82 0.98
C ASN A 366 -27.17 12.48 1.02
N PRO A 367 -28.24 12.35 1.82
CA PRO A 367 -28.99 11.11 1.94
C PRO A 367 -29.79 10.75 0.68
N ARG A 368 -29.97 11.69 -0.25
CA ARG A 368 -30.71 11.45 -1.50
C ARG A 368 -29.87 10.73 -2.58
N LEU A 369 -28.62 10.41 -2.29
CA LEU A 369 -27.78 9.68 -3.23
C LEU A 369 -28.26 8.23 -3.37
N PRO A 370 -28.10 7.59 -4.54
CA PRO A 370 -28.41 6.17 -4.71
C PRO A 370 -27.66 5.32 -3.69
N ASN A 371 -28.31 4.28 -3.15
CA ASN A 371 -27.73 3.44 -2.08
C ASN A 371 -26.31 2.92 -2.43
N LYS A 372 -26.10 2.46 -3.68
CA LYS A 372 -24.78 2.02 -4.16
C LYS A 372 -23.69 3.09 -4.01
N ARG A 373 -24.03 4.37 -4.19
CA ARG A 373 -23.09 5.50 -4.02
C ARG A 373 -22.87 5.83 -2.55
N LEU A 374 -23.91 5.74 -1.72
CA LEU A 374 -23.78 5.91 -0.26
C LEU A 374 -22.82 4.88 0.35
N VAL A 375 -23.01 3.59 0.03
CA VAL A 375 -22.11 2.51 0.49
C VAL A 375 -20.67 2.78 0.08
N LYS A 376 -20.42 3.24 -1.15
CA LYS A 376 -19.07 3.61 -1.62
C LYS A 376 -18.48 4.79 -0.85
N ILE A 377 -19.24 5.87 -0.65
CA ILE A 377 -18.76 7.04 0.10
C ILE A 377 -18.41 6.64 1.55
N LEU A 378 -19.28 5.87 2.21
CA LEU A 378 -19.05 5.39 3.56
C LEU A 378 -17.81 4.48 3.64
N SER A 379 -17.70 3.53 2.70
CA SER A 379 -16.53 2.65 2.59
C SER A 379 -15.26 3.43 2.26
N GLY A 380 -15.34 4.51 1.47
CA GLY A 380 -14.18 5.33 1.13
C GLY A 380 -13.71 6.17 2.32
N ARG A 381 -14.66 6.74 3.07
CA ARG A 381 -14.37 7.58 4.24
C ARG A 381 -13.62 6.86 5.34
N ARG A 382 -13.93 5.58 5.59
CA ARG A 382 -13.22 4.80 6.62
C ARG A 382 -11.72 4.65 6.33
N ASN A 383 -11.31 4.76 5.07
CA ASN A 383 -9.91 4.62 4.66
C ASN A 383 -9.21 5.96 4.45
N ILE A 384 -9.86 7.09 4.82
CA ILE A 384 -9.20 8.39 4.81
C ILE A 384 -8.24 8.44 5.99
N ALA A 385 -6.99 8.70 5.66
CA ALA A 385 -5.95 8.97 6.64
C ALA A 385 -5.97 10.45 7.02
N HIS A 386 -5.77 10.71 8.30
CA HIS A 386 -5.71 12.03 8.89
C HIS A 386 -4.42 12.18 9.71
N THR A 387 -3.88 13.40 9.79
CA THR A 387 -3.07 13.80 10.95
C THR A 387 -3.92 13.77 12.21
N TRP A 388 -3.30 13.78 13.38
CA TRP A 388 -4.04 13.89 14.64
C TRP A 388 -4.95 15.13 14.66
N LYS A 389 -4.42 16.30 14.28
CA LYS A 389 -5.17 17.56 14.22
C LYS A 389 -6.39 17.48 13.29
N GLU A 390 -6.21 16.95 12.09
CA GLU A 390 -7.32 16.77 11.14
C GLU A 390 -8.34 15.74 11.63
N LEU A 391 -7.90 14.68 12.31
CA LEU A 391 -8.80 13.68 12.86
C LEU A 391 -9.70 14.29 13.94
N MET A 392 -9.14 15.12 14.83
CA MET A 392 -9.92 15.79 15.88
C MET A 392 -10.98 16.72 15.29
N ILE A 393 -10.66 17.42 14.21
CA ILE A 393 -11.63 18.22 13.45
C ILE A 393 -12.70 17.31 12.82
N HIS A 394 -12.28 16.21 12.19
CA HIS A 394 -13.17 15.27 11.52
C HIS A 394 -14.17 14.61 12.48
N VAL A 395 -13.69 14.16 13.65
CA VAL A 395 -14.50 13.44 14.64
C VAL A 395 -15.66 14.30 15.14
N ARG A 396 -15.46 15.62 15.31
CA ARG A 396 -16.53 16.56 15.71
C ARG A 396 -17.71 16.60 14.73
N GLY A 397 -17.49 16.26 13.45
CA GLY A 397 -18.53 16.18 12.42
C GLY A 397 -18.86 14.75 11.97
N CYS A 398 -18.38 13.73 12.69
CA CYS A 398 -18.55 12.34 12.30
C CYS A 398 -19.65 11.68 13.14
N ALA A 399 -20.80 11.37 12.51
CA ALA A 399 -21.93 10.77 13.23
C ALA A 399 -21.57 9.44 13.91
N GLY A 400 -20.80 8.59 13.21
CA GLY A 400 -20.34 7.33 13.77
C GLY A 400 -19.40 7.51 14.97
N ALA A 401 -18.59 8.57 14.98
CA ALA A 401 -17.70 8.82 16.11
C ALA A 401 -18.48 9.34 17.33
N GLY A 402 -19.46 10.23 17.11
CA GLY A 402 -20.38 10.68 18.16
C GLY A 402 -21.13 9.52 18.82
N ILE A 403 -21.65 8.58 18.03
CA ILE A 403 -22.32 7.36 18.55
C ILE A 403 -21.37 6.51 19.40
N LEU A 404 -20.15 6.25 18.91
CA LEU A 404 -19.17 5.45 19.65
C LEU A 404 -18.75 6.11 20.97
N MET A 405 -18.58 7.44 20.97
CA MET A 405 -18.27 8.19 22.18
C MET A 405 -19.42 8.14 23.19
N TYR A 406 -20.66 8.35 22.73
CA TYR A 406 -21.84 8.24 23.59
C TYR A 406 -21.95 6.85 24.23
N THR A 407 -21.78 5.80 23.42
CA THR A 407 -21.82 4.41 23.90
C THR A 407 -20.77 4.18 24.99
N HIS A 408 -19.54 4.64 24.76
CA HIS A 408 -18.45 4.50 25.74
C HIS A 408 -18.71 5.27 27.04
N MET A 409 -19.30 6.47 26.96
CA MET A 409 -19.66 7.25 28.15
C MET A 409 -20.73 6.54 28.98
N VAL A 410 -21.79 6.03 28.33
CA VAL A 410 -22.87 5.30 29.00
C VAL A 410 -22.34 4.02 29.67
N GLU A 411 -21.46 3.27 29.00
CA GLU A 411 -20.80 2.09 29.57
C GLU A 411 -20.00 2.44 30.83
N LYS A 412 -19.22 3.53 30.81
CA LYS A 412 -18.46 3.98 31.98
C LYS A 412 -19.34 4.47 33.13
N GLU A 413 -20.43 5.18 32.84
CA GLU A 413 -21.37 5.60 33.89
C GLU A 413 -22.00 4.40 34.58
N PHE A 414 -22.34 3.36 33.81
CA PHE A 414 -22.84 2.10 34.33
C PHE A 414 -21.80 1.37 35.18
N GLU A 415 -20.54 1.27 34.71
CA GLU A 415 -19.44 0.66 35.46
C GLU A 415 -19.15 1.39 36.78
N ASN A 416 -19.31 2.72 36.80
CA ASN A 416 -19.07 3.55 37.99
C ASN A 416 -20.27 3.57 38.96
N GLY A 417 -21.36 2.86 38.67
CA GLY A 417 -22.55 2.81 39.53
C GLY A 417 -23.28 4.14 39.68
N LEU A 418 -23.01 5.11 38.79
CA LEU A 418 -23.70 6.38 38.75
C LEU A 418 -25.03 6.16 38.01
N GLY A 419 -26.12 6.04 38.76
CA GLY A 419 -27.47 5.94 38.19
C GLY A 419 -27.74 7.10 37.23
N HIS A 420 -28.30 6.77 36.05
CA HIS A 420 -28.64 7.63 34.92
C HIS A 420 -28.71 9.15 35.23
N PRO A 421 -27.81 9.97 34.67
CA PRO A 421 -28.02 11.40 34.62
C PRO A 421 -28.91 11.78 33.42
N ASN A 422 -29.79 12.75 33.64
CA ASN A 422 -30.63 13.41 32.65
C ASN A 422 -29.80 14.24 31.65
N PHE A 423 -29.00 13.61 30.78
CA PHE A 423 -28.23 14.31 29.74
C PHE A 423 -28.91 14.20 28.37
N TRP A 424 -30.06 14.86 28.22
CA TRP A 424 -30.87 14.88 26.98
C TRP A 424 -30.82 16.22 26.21
N VAL A 425 -29.78 17.06 26.35
CA VAL A 425 -29.85 18.44 25.82
C VAL A 425 -28.78 18.86 24.80
N LEU A 426 -27.78 18.05 24.43
CA LEU A 426 -26.78 18.50 23.45
C LEU A 426 -26.38 17.42 22.43
N LEU A 427 -27.34 17.02 21.59
CA LEU A 427 -27.16 16.50 20.22
C LEU A 427 -28.31 17.04 19.37
#